data_AF-A0A534J0J8-F1
#
_entry.id   AF-A0A534J0J8-F1
#
_cell.length_a   1.000
_cell.length_b   1.000
_cell.length_c   1.000
_cell.angle_alpha   90.00
_cell.angle_beta   90.00
_cell.angle_gamma   90.00
#
_symmetry.space_group_name_H-M   'P 1'
#
loop_
_entity.id
_entity.type
_entity.pdbx_description
1 polymer ?
#
loop_
_entity_poly.entity_id
_entity_poly.type
_entity_poly.pdbx_seq_one_letter_code
_entity_poly.pdbx_strand_id
1 'polypeptide(L)' 'MLGLWEKRDVAAGTFSKGMRQNLAIARALVHDPQVLFMDEPTANLDPESAKTVRDFILGLKKQKRTIFLNTH' A
#
# COMPACT_ATOMS: atom_id res chain seq x y z
N MET A 1 5.93 -8.52 0.81
CA MET A 1 4.56 -8.46 1.39
C MET A 1 4.54 -7.29 2.37
N LEU A 2 3.49 -6.47 2.42
CA LEU A 2 3.45 -5.13 3.07
C LEU A 2 3.58 -5.11 4.62
N GLY A 3 4.34 -6.05 5.21
CA GLY A 3 4.64 -6.09 6.65
C GLY A 3 3.48 -6.48 7.56
N LEU A 4 2.35 -6.95 7.02
CA LEU A 4 1.13 -7.24 7.78
C LEU A 4 0.94 -8.71 8.17
N TRP A 5 1.79 -9.63 7.68
CA TRP A 5 1.58 -11.07 7.85
C TRP A 5 1.58 -11.52 9.31
N GLU A 6 2.50 -10.98 10.12
CA GLU A 6 2.60 -11.27 11.56
C GLU A 6 1.43 -10.71 12.37
N LYS A 7 0.63 -9.83 11.78
CA LYS A 7 -0.53 -9.18 12.42
C LYS A 7 -1.86 -9.54 11.75
N ARG A 8 -1.89 -10.64 10.98
CA ARG A 8 -3.09 -11.07 10.23
C ARG A 8 -4.31 -11.35 11.10
N ASP A 9 -4.09 -11.75 12.35
CA ASP A 9 -5.15 -12.08 13.31
C ASP A 9 -5.46 -10.92 14.28
N VAL A 10 -4.78 -9.78 14.12
CA VAL A 10 -5.01 -8.58 14.93
C VAL A 10 -6.11 -7.74 14.30
N ALA A 11 -7.06 -7.27 15.11
CA ALA A 11 -8.16 -6.43 14.65
C ALA A 11 -7.64 -5.16 13.94
N ALA A 12 -8.05 -4.95 12.68
CA ALA A 12 -7.60 -3.83 11.85
C ALA A 12 -7.91 -2.45 12.47
N GLY A 13 -8.90 -2.35 13.35
CA GLY A 13 -9.20 -1.12 14.11
C GLY A 13 -8.04 -0.64 14.99
N THR A 14 -7.15 -1.55 15.40
CA THR A 14 -5.98 -1.25 16.25
C THR A 14 -4.73 -0.88 15.44
N PHE A 15 -4.80 -0.92 14.11
CA PHE A 15 -3.64 -0.68 13.25
C PHE A 15 -3.20 0.78 13.29
N SER A 16 -1.90 1.01 13.21
CA SER A 16 -1.36 2.37 12.99
C SER A 16 -1.85 2.93 11.64
N LYS A 17 -1.71 4.24 11.42
CA LYS A 17 -2.04 4.84 10.12
C LYS A 17 -1.31 4.16 8.96
N GLY A 18 0.00 3.90 9.09
CA GLY A 18 0.78 3.18 8.07
C GLY A 18 0.33 1.75 7.86
N MET A 19 -0.01 1.02 8.93
CA MET A 19 -0.55 -0.33 8.80
C MET A 19 -1.92 -0.35 8.08
N ARG A 20 -2.79 0.64 8.35
CA ARG A 20 -4.06 0.80 7.63
C ARG A 20 -3.84 1.13 6.16
N GLN A 21 -2.85 1.95 5.83
CA GLN A 21 -2.47 2.24 4.44
C GLN A 21 -1.97 0.98 3.71
N ASN A 22 -1.08 0.22 4.35
CA ASN A 22 -0.62 -1.07 3.84
C ASN A 22 -1.79 -2.05 3.63
N LEU A 23 -2.77 -2.06 4.53
CA LEU A 23 -3.96 -2.91 4.40
C LEU A 23 -4.85 -2.47 3.23
N ALA A 24 -5.01 -1.16 3.02
CA ALA A 24 -5.74 -0.61 1.89
C ALA A 24 -5.09 -0.99 0.55
N ILE A 25 -3.77 -0.88 0.46
CA ILE A 25 -2.99 -1.29 -0.72
C ILE A 25 -3.11 -2.81 -0.93
N ALA A 26 -2.97 -3.61 0.13
CA ALA A 26 -3.12 -5.06 0.04
C ALA A 26 -4.51 -5.44 -0.50
N ARG A 27 -5.57 -4.81 0.03
CA ARG A 27 -6.95 -5.00 -0.43
C ARG A 27 -7.14 -4.63 -1.90
N ALA A 28 -6.56 -3.53 -2.34
CA ALA A 28 -6.61 -3.12 -3.75
C ALA A 28 -5.96 -4.15 -4.68
N LEU A 29 -5.04 -4.98 -4.19
CA LEU A 29 -4.30 -5.96 -4.99
C LEU A 29 -4.87 -7.38 -4.98
N VAL A 30 -5.81 -7.70 -4.08
CA VAL A 30 -6.34 -9.06 -3.88
C VAL A 30 -6.84 -9.70 -5.18
N HIS A 31 -7.42 -8.90 -6.08
CA HIS A 31 -8.03 -9.36 -7.33
C HIS A 31 -7.10 -9.19 -8.55
N ASP A 32 -5.79 -9.04 -8.33
CA ASP A 32 -4.76 -8.92 -9.37
C ASP A 32 -5.07 -7.88 -10.48
N PRO A 33 -5.37 -6.61 -10.14
CA PRO A 33 -5.76 -5.62 -11.15
C PRO A 33 -4.62 -5.23 -12.10
N GLN A 34 -4.95 -5.08 -13.39
CA GLN A 34 -4.02 -4.55 -14.39
C GLN A 34 -3.80 -3.03 -14.26
N VAL A 35 -4.78 -2.32 -13.70
CA VAL A 35 -4.74 -0.86 -13.48
C VAL A 35 -5.00 -0.56 -12.00
N LEU A 36 -4.10 0.18 -11.35
CA LEU A 36 -4.31 0.72 -10.01
C LEU A 36 -4.49 2.23 -10.03
N PHE A 37 -5.47 2.71 -9.29
CA PHE A 37 -5.60 4.11 -8.91
C PHE A 37 -5.22 4.24 -7.44
N MET A 38 -4.30 5.16 -7.14
CA MET A 38 -3.82 5.42 -5.79
C MET A 38 -3.99 6.90 -5.48
N ASP A 39 -4.92 7.20 -4.59
CA ASP A 39 -5.17 8.55 -4.11
C ASP A 39 -4.29 8.84 -2.89
N GLU A 40 -3.32 9.75 -3.01
CA GLU A 40 -2.41 10.16 -1.93
C GLU A 40 -1.79 8.98 -1.15
N PRO A 41 -1.14 7.99 -1.82
CA PRO A 41 -0.82 6.70 -1.19
C PRO A 41 0.19 6.78 -0.04
N THR A 42 0.89 7.90 0.10
CA THR A 42 1.88 8.15 1.14
C THR A 42 1.45 9.20 2.16
N ALA A 43 0.20 9.68 2.12
CA ALA A 43 -0.27 10.72 3.02
C ALA A 43 -0.26 10.27 4.49
N ASN A 44 0.16 11.17 5.37
CA ASN A 44 0.19 10.97 6.82
C ASN A 44 1.05 9.76 7.28
N LEU A 45 1.99 9.33 6.44
CA LEU A 45 3.00 8.33 6.79
C LEU A 45 4.26 9.01 7.30
N ASP A 46 4.97 8.35 8.21
CA ASP A 46 6.35 8.70 8.52
C ASP A 46 7.26 8.41 7.29
N PRO A 47 8.47 9.01 7.23
CA PRO A 47 9.36 8.86 6.08
C PRO A 47 9.72 7.41 5.72
N GLU A 48 9.85 6.53 6.71
CA GLU A 48 10.22 5.12 6.49
C GLU A 48 9.05 4.34 5.88
N SER A 49 7.85 4.53 6.42
CA SER A 49 6.60 3.96 5.88
C SER A 49 6.33 4.46 4.45
N ALA A 50 6.52 5.77 4.20
CA ALA A 50 6.35 6.35 2.87
C ALA A 50 7.31 5.75 1.83
N LYS A 51 8.57 5.55 2.22
CA LYS A 51 9.57 4.87 1.38
C LYS A 51 9.14 3.44 1.06
N THR A 52 8.68 2.70 2.06
CA THR A 52 8.21 1.31 1.88
C THR A 52 7.06 1.22 0.89
N VAL A 53 6.07 2.11 0.99
CA VAL A 53 4.95 2.17 0.03
C VAL A 53 5.46 2.51 -1.37
N ARG A 54 6.36 3.48 -1.51
CA ARG A 54 6.94 3.87 -2.80
C ARG A 54 7.69 2.73 -3.46
N ASP A 55 8.56 2.04 -2.72
CA ASP A 55 9.34 0.90 -3.23
C ASP A 55 8.42 -0.24 -3.68
N PHE A 56 7.32 -0.45 -2.95
CA PHE A 56 6.30 -1.42 -3.33
C PHE A 56 5.59 -1.05 -4.65
N ILE A 57 5.16 0.21 -4.82
CA ILE A 57 4.55 0.72 -6.06
C ILE A 57 5.49 0.52 -7.25
N LEU A 58 6.79 0.82 -7.07
CA LEU A 58 7.81 0.58 -8.08
C LEU A 58 7.97 -0.90 -8.43
N GLY A 59 7.80 -1.79 -7.45
CA GLY A 59 7.74 -3.24 -7.66
C GLY A 59 6.56 -3.67 -8.53
N LEU A 60 5.37 -3.10 -8.29
CA LEU A 60 4.17 -3.37 -9.10
C LEU A 60 4.35 -2.92 -10.56
N LYS A 61 5.01 -1.79 -10.79
CA LYS A 61 5.34 -1.31 -12.14
C LYS A 61 6.19 -2.32 -12.92
N LYS A 62 7.15 -3.00 -12.26
CA LYS A 62 7.98 -4.05 -12.89
C LYS A 62 7.16 -5.26 -13.35
N GLN A 63 5.97 -5.47 -12.77
CA GLN A 63 5.03 -6.52 -13.15
C GLN A 63 4.09 -6.11 -14.29
N LYS A 64 4.42 -5.03 -15.03
CA LYS A 64 3.62 -4.48 -16.15
C LYS A 64 2.20 -4.03 -15.77
N ARG A 65 1.99 -3.63 -14.52
CA ARG A 65 0.75 -2.97 -14.07
C ARG A 65 0.78 -1.49 -14.41
N THR A 66 -0.36 -0.94 -14.83
CA THR A 66 -0.56 0.50 -15.03
C THR A 66 -0.97 1.13 -13.70
N ILE A 67 -0.35 2.25 -13.33
CA ILE A 67 -0.57 2.90 -12.05
C ILE A 67 -0.83 4.39 -12.28
N PHE A 68 -1.98 4.85 -11.82
CA PHE A 68 -2.31 6.26 -11.68
C PHE A 68 -2.12 6.65 -10.21
N LEU A 69 -1.26 7.62 -9.94
CA LEU A 69 -1.12 8.22 -8.62
C LEU A 69 -1.31 9.73 -8.70
N ASN A 70 -1.94 10.29 -7.68
CA ASN A 70 -1.81 11.70 -7.33
C ASN A 70 -1.05 11.82 -5.99
N THR A 71 -0.46 12.99 -5.78
CA THR A 71 0.20 13.42 -4.56
C THR A 71 0.11 14.93 -4.49
N HIS A 72 0.10 15.49 -3.29
CA HIS A 72 0.36 16.92 -3.05
C HIS A 72 1.81 17.30 -3.34
#